data_AF-B7PGF5-F1
#
_entry.id   AF-B7PGF5-F1
#
_cell.length_a   1.000
_cell.length_b   1.000
_cell.length_c   1.000
_cell.angle_alpha   90.00
_cell.angle_beta   90.00
_cell.angle_gamma   90.00
#
_symmetry.space_group_name_H-M   'P 1'
#
loop_
_entity.id
_entity.type
_entity.pdbx_description
1 polymer ?
#
loop_
_entity_poly.entity_id
_entity_poly.type
_entity_poly.pdbx_seq_one_letter_code
_entity_poly.pdbx_strand_id
1 'polypeptide(L)'
;MEAHNFLTSGWVQQPRSKVLGDRNVVIVGKPDGEVLLAHCTCMAGLGEACSHIGSVLFYLEAVTKRREELTCTDEENAWLPPQLQTLEGQPLAKIDFASYRTKMRRLGQGTEPPQQAKEATVATTSPDEFRSFLAACHQGGSRPALLSLVEPYAENYIPVATKFPQVILSSLLQDTCPSTWDEVQDARNTLALLYSQNSALSTGPTKRANKLQQWMTP
;
A
#
# COMPACT_ATOMS: atom_id res chain seq x y z
N MET A 1 -7.67 17.65 9.69
CA MET A 1 -7.56 18.95 8.99
C MET A 1 -8.90 19.65 9.08
N GLU A 2 -9.15 20.38 10.17
CA GLU A 2 -10.39 21.12 10.35
C GLU A 2 -10.31 22.45 9.59
N ALA A 3 -10.96 22.51 8.42
CA ALA A 3 -11.06 23.69 7.57
C ALA A 3 -12.44 24.39 7.71
N HIS A 4 -13.14 24.21 8.83
CA HIS A 4 -14.58 24.46 8.93
C HIS A 4 -15.01 25.86 9.39
N ASN A 5 -14.17 26.91 9.26
CA ASN A 5 -14.48 28.24 9.83
C ASN A 5 -14.57 29.39 8.80
N PHE A 6 -14.60 29.14 7.49
CA PHE A 6 -14.59 30.21 6.48
C PHE A 6 -15.94 30.46 5.80
N LEU A 7 -16.96 29.66 6.09
CA LEU A 7 -18.29 29.77 5.47
C LEU A 7 -19.34 30.03 6.54
N THR A 8 -19.99 31.19 6.47
CA THR A 8 -21.22 31.46 7.21
C THR A 8 -22.41 31.24 6.28
N SER A 9 -23.27 30.28 6.60
CA SER A 9 -24.53 30.02 5.90
C SER A 9 -25.73 30.41 6.78
N GLY A 10 -26.87 30.68 6.16
CA GLY A 10 -28.10 31.02 6.87
C GLY A 10 -29.29 31.12 5.94
N TRP A 11 -30.48 30.87 6.47
CA TRP A 11 -31.73 31.00 5.72
C TRP A 11 -32.15 32.47 5.62
N VAL A 12 -32.45 32.91 4.40
CA VAL A 12 -32.98 34.26 4.14
C VAL A 12 -34.50 34.17 4.07
N GLN A 13 -35.17 34.39 5.21
CA GLN A 13 -36.64 34.38 5.27
C GLN A 13 -37.27 35.66 4.69
N GLN A 14 -36.54 36.77 4.69
CA GLN A 14 -36.98 38.07 4.19
C GLN A 14 -35.81 38.80 3.51
N PRO A 15 -36.05 39.60 2.44
CA PRO A 15 -35.01 40.40 1.82
C PRO A 15 -34.39 41.36 2.84
N ARG A 16 -33.09 41.23 3.08
CA ARG A 16 -32.32 42.15 3.93
C ARG A 16 -31.12 42.64 3.14
N SER A 17 -30.92 43.96 3.11
CA SER A 17 -29.68 44.53 2.61
C SER A 17 -28.57 44.32 3.64
N LYS A 18 -27.43 43.82 3.19
CA LYS A 18 -26.22 43.72 4.00
C LYS A 18 -25.06 44.27 3.18
N VAL A 19 -24.35 45.23 3.73
CA VAL A 19 -23.10 45.71 3.13
C VAL A 19 -22.04 44.63 3.37
N LEU A 20 -21.49 44.11 2.30
CA LEU A 20 -20.39 43.15 2.33
C LEU A 20 -19.08 43.92 2.19
N GLY A 21 -18.07 43.54 2.95
CA GLY A 21 -16.72 44.08 2.77
C GLY A 21 -16.10 43.60 1.45
N ASP A 22 -14.89 44.06 1.19
CA ASP A 22 -14.14 43.68 -0.01
C ASP A 22 -13.81 42.18 -0.05
N ARG A 23 -13.84 41.61 -1.25
CA ARG A 23 -13.49 40.21 -1.58
C ARG A 23 -14.35 39.14 -0.89
N ASN A 24 -15.56 39.46 -0.49
CA ASN A 24 -16.52 38.46 -0.02
C ASN A 24 -17.20 37.78 -1.21
N VAL A 25 -17.39 36.47 -1.13
CA VAL A 25 -18.18 35.68 -2.08
C VAL A 25 -19.52 35.35 -1.44
N VAL A 26 -20.60 35.62 -2.14
CA VAL A 26 -21.97 35.30 -1.73
C VAL A 26 -22.55 34.34 -2.73
N ILE A 27 -23.08 33.23 -2.24
CA ILE A 27 -23.75 32.21 -3.05
C ILE A 27 -25.17 32.08 -2.54
N VAL A 28 -26.13 32.16 -3.46
CA VAL A 28 -27.54 31.88 -3.21
C VAL A 28 -27.86 30.56 -3.88
N GLY A 29 -28.35 29.60 -3.09
CA GLY A 29 -28.74 28.30 -3.58
C GLY A 29 -30.09 27.87 -3.02
N LYS A 30 -30.67 26.86 -3.65
CA LYS A 30 -31.88 26.18 -3.21
C LYS A 30 -31.56 25.11 -2.16
N PRO A 31 -32.59 24.60 -1.43
CA PRO A 31 -32.42 23.51 -0.46
C PRO A 31 -31.90 22.20 -1.08
N ASP A 32 -32.12 21.99 -2.38
CA ASP A 32 -31.67 20.84 -3.15
C ASP A 32 -30.19 20.90 -3.56
N GLY A 33 -29.50 22.00 -3.25
CA GLY A 33 -28.10 22.21 -3.61
C GLY A 33 -27.89 22.91 -4.96
N GLU A 34 -28.96 23.25 -5.69
CA GLU A 34 -28.84 24.04 -6.92
C GLU A 34 -28.38 25.47 -6.61
N VAL A 35 -27.27 25.90 -7.24
CA VAL A 35 -26.77 27.27 -7.11
C VAL A 35 -27.51 28.18 -8.10
N LEU A 36 -28.19 29.20 -7.57
CA LEU A 36 -28.96 30.16 -8.37
C LEU A 36 -28.13 31.38 -8.78
N LEU A 37 -27.30 31.89 -7.87
CA LEU A 37 -26.51 33.09 -8.10
C LEU A 37 -25.22 33.02 -7.27
N ALA A 38 -24.13 33.49 -7.85
CA ALA A 38 -22.89 33.73 -7.12
C ALA A 38 -22.34 35.11 -7.47
N HIS A 39 -22.01 35.90 -6.44
CA HIS A 39 -21.40 37.20 -6.59
C HIS A 39 -20.14 37.30 -5.74
N CYS A 40 -19.19 38.12 -6.20
CA CYS A 40 -18.04 38.49 -5.41
C CYS A 40 -17.80 40.00 -5.50
N THR A 41 -17.46 40.61 -4.37
CA THR A 41 -17.16 42.06 -4.28
C THR A 41 -15.77 42.42 -4.80
N CYS A 42 -15.04 41.49 -5.44
CA CYS A 42 -13.78 41.81 -6.10
C CYS A 42 -14.00 42.48 -7.47
N MET A 43 -12.99 43.19 -7.97
CA MET A 43 -13.06 43.93 -9.25
C MET A 43 -13.54 43.06 -10.43
N ALA A 44 -13.09 41.80 -10.51
CA ALA A 44 -13.53 40.86 -11.54
C ALA A 44 -14.91 40.22 -11.24
N GLY A 45 -15.32 40.19 -9.97
CA GLY A 45 -16.57 39.57 -9.51
C GLY A 45 -17.83 40.38 -9.80
N LEU A 46 -17.66 41.64 -10.21
CA LEU A 46 -18.74 42.47 -10.74
C LEU A 46 -19.30 41.92 -12.07
N GLY A 47 -18.49 41.13 -12.81
CA GLY A 47 -18.92 40.41 -14.01
C GLY A 47 -19.32 38.95 -13.74
N GLU A 48 -19.65 38.59 -12.49
CA GLU A 48 -20.13 37.26 -12.05
C GLU A 48 -19.15 36.07 -12.26
N ALA A 49 -18.02 36.28 -12.94
CA ALA A 49 -17.05 35.24 -13.27
C ALA A 49 -15.65 35.61 -12.77
N CYS A 50 -15.38 35.41 -11.47
CA CYS A 50 -14.04 35.54 -10.91
C CYS A 50 -13.53 34.21 -10.33
N SER A 51 -12.21 34.07 -10.22
CA SER A 51 -11.58 32.88 -9.63
C SER A 51 -12.01 32.62 -8.19
N HIS A 52 -12.37 33.66 -7.42
CA HIS A 52 -12.91 33.50 -6.07
C HIS A 52 -14.25 32.73 -6.10
N ILE A 53 -15.18 33.10 -6.99
CA ILE A 53 -16.45 32.39 -7.17
C ILE A 53 -16.18 30.94 -7.57
N GLY A 54 -15.32 30.73 -8.57
CA GLY A 54 -14.94 29.39 -9.03
C GLY A 54 -14.35 28.52 -7.91
N SER A 55 -13.48 29.09 -7.07
CA SER A 55 -12.87 28.36 -5.96
C SER A 55 -13.89 27.90 -4.92
N VAL A 56 -14.89 28.74 -4.58
CA VAL A 56 -15.93 28.38 -3.63
C VAL A 56 -16.88 27.34 -4.21
N LEU A 57 -17.26 27.47 -5.49
CA LEU A 57 -18.10 26.47 -6.16
C LEU A 57 -17.41 25.11 -6.24
N PHE A 58 -16.11 25.08 -6.57
CA PHE A 58 -15.33 23.84 -6.61
C PHE A 58 -15.21 23.19 -5.21
N TYR A 59 -15.04 24.01 -4.16
CA TYR A 59 -15.05 23.51 -2.79
C TYR A 59 -16.42 22.92 -2.42
N LEU A 60 -17.52 23.61 -2.74
CA LEU A 60 -18.87 23.11 -2.48
C LEU A 60 -19.12 21.78 -3.19
N GLU A 61 -18.75 21.67 -4.46
CA GLU A 61 -18.87 20.43 -5.24
C GLU A 61 -18.04 19.29 -4.62
N ALA A 62 -16.81 19.56 -4.19
CA ALA A 62 -15.97 18.56 -3.55
C ALA A 62 -16.56 18.08 -2.20
N VAL A 63 -17.16 18.99 -1.43
CA VAL A 63 -17.81 18.67 -0.16
C VAL A 63 -19.11 17.89 -0.38
N THR A 64 -19.93 18.26 -1.36
CA THR A 64 -21.17 17.53 -1.66
C THR A 64 -20.87 16.13 -2.18
N LYS A 65 -19.91 16.00 -3.11
CA LYS A 65 -19.44 14.68 -3.59
C LYS A 65 -18.97 13.80 -2.45
N ARG A 66 -18.14 14.32 -1.54
CA ARG A 66 -17.69 13.57 -0.35
C ARG A 66 -18.83 13.20 0.61
N ARG A 67 -19.93 13.94 0.62
CA ARG A 67 -21.10 13.64 1.47
C ARG A 67 -22.01 12.57 0.85
N GLU A 68 -22.13 12.59 -0.48
CA GLU A 68 -22.96 11.64 -1.24
C GLU A 68 -22.22 10.31 -1.50
N GLU A 69 -20.91 10.37 -1.68
CA GLU A 69 -20.02 9.21 -1.65
C GLU A 69 -19.85 8.77 -0.19
N LEU A 70 -20.79 7.98 0.34
CA LEU A 70 -20.50 7.11 1.48
C LEU A 70 -19.28 6.27 1.08
N THR A 71 -18.10 6.64 1.57
CA THR A 71 -16.91 5.86 1.27
C THR A 71 -17.08 4.50 1.93
N CYS A 72 -16.45 3.45 1.39
CA CYS A 72 -16.52 2.11 1.99
C CYS A 72 -16.02 2.06 3.46
N THR A 73 -15.44 3.15 3.96
CA THR A 73 -15.02 3.38 5.35
C THR A 73 -16.02 4.15 6.21
N ASP A 74 -17.02 4.82 5.63
CA ASP A 74 -18.07 5.55 6.36
C ASP A 74 -19.27 4.66 6.73
N GLU A 75 -19.46 3.53 6.05
CA GLU A 75 -20.40 2.48 6.45
C GLU A 75 -19.74 1.51 7.44
N GLU A 76 -20.52 0.98 8.39
CA GLU A 76 -20.07 -0.16 9.20
C GLU A 76 -19.57 -1.26 8.26
N ASN A 77 -18.40 -1.79 8.58
CA ASN A 77 -17.58 -2.64 7.71
C ASN A 77 -18.34 -3.91 7.27
N ALA A 78 -19.17 -3.79 6.23
CA ALA A 78 -20.00 -4.89 5.72
C ALA A 78 -19.18 -5.94 4.96
N TRP A 79 -17.93 -5.60 4.60
CA TRP A 79 -17.06 -6.42 3.76
C TRP A 79 -16.23 -7.45 4.52
N LEU A 80 -16.01 -7.25 5.81
CA LEU A 80 -15.17 -8.13 6.60
C LEU A 80 -15.97 -8.60 7.83
N PRO A 81 -16.21 -9.92 7.98
CA PRO A 81 -16.71 -10.41 9.26
C PRO A 81 -15.76 -9.93 10.37
N PRO A 82 -16.29 -9.65 11.58
CA PRO A 82 -15.46 -9.20 12.70
C PRO A 82 -14.26 -10.12 12.84
N GLN A 83 -13.08 -9.55 13.11
CA GLN A 83 -11.88 -10.34 13.36
C GLN A 83 -12.19 -11.40 14.41
N LEU A 84 -12.30 -12.65 13.98
CA LEU A 84 -12.36 -13.80 14.86
C LEU A 84 -11.02 -13.82 15.60
N GLN A 85 -11.00 -13.25 16.80
CA GLN A 85 -9.80 -13.16 17.64
C GLN A 85 -9.25 -14.54 18.01
N THR A 86 -10.06 -15.59 17.85
CA THR A 86 -9.67 -16.97 18.13
C THR A 86 -10.27 -17.87 17.05
N LEU A 87 -9.45 -18.22 16.06
CA LEU A 87 -9.71 -19.34 15.17
C LEU A 87 -9.04 -20.58 15.76
N GLU A 88 -9.81 -21.59 16.11
CA GLU A 88 -9.24 -22.89 16.46
C GLU A 88 -8.56 -23.48 15.21
N GLY A 89 -7.24 -23.69 15.29
CA GLY A 89 -6.47 -24.26 14.20
C GLY A 89 -6.98 -25.65 13.85
N GLN A 90 -7.42 -25.82 12.60
CA GLN A 90 -7.78 -27.12 12.05
C GLN A 90 -6.56 -27.73 11.33
N PRO A 91 -6.32 -29.05 11.44
CA PRO A 91 -5.35 -29.74 10.60
C PRO A 91 -5.63 -29.46 9.12
N LEU A 92 -4.58 -29.30 8.31
CA LEU A 92 -4.69 -28.97 6.88
C LEU A 92 -5.64 -29.90 6.12
N ALA A 93 -5.64 -31.19 6.47
CA ALA A 93 -6.53 -32.21 5.91
C ALA A 93 -8.02 -31.95 6.14
N LYS A 94 -8.37 -31.16 7.17
CA LYS A 94 -9.75 -30.80 7.51
C LYS A 94 -10.17 -29.43 6.96
N ILE A 95 -9.26 -28.69 6.34
CA ILE A 95 -9.57 -27.38 5.76
C ILE A 95 -10.21 -27.57 4.38
N ASP A 96 -11.43 -27.06 4.22
CA ASP A 96 -12.10 -27.04 2.92
C ASP A 96 -11.51 -25.91 2.04
N PHE A 97 -10.73 -26.28 1.02
CA PHE A 97 -10.16 -25.38 0.02
C PHE A 97 -11.10 -25.10 -1.18
N ALA A 98 -12.36 -25.51 -1.11
CA ALA A 98 -13.32 -25.18 -2.15
C ALA A 98 -13.45 -23.65 -2.33
N SER A 99 -13.71 -23.24 -3.58
CA SER A 99 -13.89 -21.82 -3.91
C SER A 99 -15.03 -21.19 -3.11
N TYR A 100 -14.93 -19.89 -2.88
CA TYR A 100 -15.99 -19.11 -2.22
C TYR A 100 -17.37 -19.33 -2.85
N ARG A 101 -17.46 -19.36 -4.18
CA ARG A 101 -18.72 -19.59 -4.92
C ARG A 101 -19.31 -20.96 -4.61
N THR A 102 -18.46 -21.98 -4.50
CA THR A 102 -18.88 -23.35 -4.15
C THR A 102 -19.42 -23.41 -2.72
N LYS A 103 -18.75 -22.74 -1.78
CA LYS A 103 -19.18 -22.66 -0.37
C LYS A 103 -20.52 -21.93 -0.24
N MET A 104 -20.67 -20.78 -0.89
CA MET A 104 -21.93 -20.02 -0.90
C MET A 104 -23.10 -20.81 -1.49
N ARG A 105 -22.88 -21.54 -2.60
CA ARG A 105 -23.90 -22.39 -3.18
C ARG A 105 -24.34 -23.52 -2.25
N ARG A 106 -23.41 -24.14 -1.53
CA ARG A 106 -23.71 -25.21 -0.56
C ARG A 106 -24.53 -24.70 0.63
N LEU A 107 -24.14 -23.54 1.18
CA LEU A 107 -24.87 -22.86 2.26
C LEU A 107 -26.32 -22.56 1.86
N GLY A 108 -26.55 -22.04 0.65
CA GLY A 108 -27.90 -21.75 0.16
C GLY A 108 -28.74 -22.99 -0.15
N GLN A 109 -28.12 -24.16 -0.31
CA GLN A 109 -28.80 -25.43 -0.64
C GLN A 109 -28.90 -26.38 0.56
N GLY A 110 -28.42 -26.00 1.75
CA GLY A 110 -28.41 -26.86 2.94
C GLY A 110 -27.59 -28.14 2.75
N THR A 111 -26.61 -28.12 1.84
CA THR A 111 -25.79 -29.31 1.54
C THR A 111 -24.53 -29.28 2.38
N GLU A 112 -24.37 -30.31 3.21
CA GLU A 112 -23.13 -30.54 3.96
C GLU A 112 -21.93 -30.66 3.01
N PRO A 113 -20.73 -30.20 3.41
CA PRO A 113 -19.52 -30.40 2.63
C PRO A 113 -19.34 -31.89 2.31
N PRO A 114 -18.83 -32.24 1.11
CA PRO A 114 -18.56 -33.63 0.76
C PRO A 114 -17.66 -34.24 1.84
N GLN A 115 -18.04 -35.42 2.33
CA GLN A 115 -17.22 -36.19 3.27
C GLN A 115 -15.81 -36.31 2.69
N GLN A 116 -14.83 -35.97 3.53
CA GLN A 116 -13.42 -35.84 3.18
C GLN A 116 -12.97 -36.96 2.23
N ALA A 117 -12.33 -36.58 1.13
CA ALA A 117 -11.62 -37.54 0.30
C ALA A 117 -10.68 -38.32 1.22
N LYS A 118 -10.76 -39.66 1.18
CA LYS A 118 -9.85 -40.53 1.93
C LYS A 118 -8.43 -40.05 1.64
N GLU A 119 -7.70 -39.70 2.71
CA GLU A 119 -6.29 -39.33 2.61
C GLU A 119 -5.60 -40.39 1.76
N ALA A 120 -5.08 -39.99 0.60
CA ALA A 120 -4.23 -40.88 -0.17
C ALA A 120 -3.04 -41.18 0.74
N THR A 121 -2.86 -42.45 1.10
CA THR A 121 -1.70 -42.89 1.87
C THR A 121 -0.48 -42.72 0.97
N VAL A 122 0.12 -41.53 0.98
CA VAL A 122 1.37 -41.28 0.27
C VAL A 122 2.44 -42.03 1.04
N ALA A 123 3.09 -43.00 0.38
CA ALA A 123 4.22 -43.70 0.96
C ALA A 123 5.28 -42.67 1.37
N THR A 124 5.72 -42.74 2.63
CA THR A 124 6.76 -41.86 3.14
C THR A 124 8.02 -42.08 2.32
N THR A 125 8.44 -41.06 1.56
CA THR A 125 9.64 -41.12 0.74
C THR A 125 10.84 -41.37 1.64
N SER A 126 11.66 -42.36 1.27
CA SER A 126 12.86 -42.65 2.04
C SER A 126 13.90 -41.51 1.87
N PRO A 127 14.76 -41.26 2.87
CA PRO A 127 15.80 -40.23 2.75
C PRO A 127 16.73 -40.43 1.55
N ASP A 128 16.95 -41.67 1.13
CA ASP A 128 17.84 -42.01 0.02
C ASP A 128 17.19 -41.77 -1.35
N GLU A 129 15.88 -41.98 -1.48
CA GLU A 129 15.11 -41.57 -2.66
C GLU A 129 15.12 -40.05 -2.81
N PHE A 130 14.98 -39.31 -1.70
CA PHE A 130 15.02 -37.85 -1.74
C PHE A 130 16.41 -37.33 -2.16
N ARG A 131 17.50 -37.93 -1.66
CA ARG A 131 18.87 -37.61 -2.10
C ARG A 131 19.08 -37.90 -3.59
N SER A 132 18.55 -39.02 -4.08
CA SER A 132 18.63 -39.40 -5.50
C SER A 132 17.88 -38.41 -6.39
N PHE A 133 16.70 -37.94 -5.94
CA PHE A 133 15.96 -36.89 -6.62
C PHE A 133 16.74 -35.57 -6.68
N LEU A 134 17.35 -35.13 -5.56
CA LEU A 134 18.16 -33.91 -5.55
C LEU A 134 19.38 -34.01 -6.48
N ALA A 135 20.03 -35.18 -6.55
CA ALA A 135 21.12 -35.43 -7.48
C ALA A 135 20.67 -35.33 -8.94
N ALA A 136 19.49 -35.88 -9.27
CA ALA A 136 18.90 -35.76 -10.61
C ALA A 136 18.56 -34.29 -10.96
N CYS A 137 18.02 -33.53 -10.00
CA CYS A 137 17.76 -32.09 -10.18
C CYS A 137 19.04 -31.30 -10.46
N HIS A 138 20.15 -31.64 -9.79
CA HIS A 138 21.44 -30.99 -10.01
C HIS A 138 22.01 -31.32 -11.40
N GLN A 139 21.92 -32.58 -11.84
CA GLN A 139 22.37 -33.01 -13.18
C GLN A 139 21.56 -32.39 -14.32
N GLY A 140 20.31 -31.99 -14.08
CA GLY A 140 19.43 -31.37 -15.07
C GLY A 140 19.83 -29.96 -15.51
N GLY A 141 20.93 -29.39 -15.00
CA GLY A 141 21.47 -28.07 -15.39
C GLY A 141 20.61 -26.87 -14.97
N SER A 142 19.39 -27.12 -14.52
CA SER A 142 18.53 -26.12 -13.88
C SER A 142 19.11 -25.76 -12.52
N ARG A 143 18.98 -24.49 -12.11
CA ARG A 143 19.46 -23.99 -10.81
C ARG A 143 18.30 -23.80 -9.83
N PRO A 144 17.62 -24.86 -9.35
CA PRO A 144 16.50 -24.72 -8.44
C PRO A 144 16.95 -24.11 -7.11
N ALA A 145 16.16 -23.17 -6.58
CA ALA A 145 16.44 -22.49 -5.31
C ALA A 145 16.58 -23.47 -4.13
N LEU A 146 15.89 -24.61 -4.18
CA LEU A 146 16.00 -25.64 -3.14
C LEU A 146 17.44 -26.13 -2.93
N LEU A 147 18.24 -26.26 -4.00
CA LEU A 147 19.61 -26.76 -3.91
C LEU A 147 20.58 -25.74 -3.29
N SER A 148 20.19 -24.48 -3.11
CA SER A 148 21.02 -23.50 -2.38
C SER A 148 21.01 -23.73 -0.87
N LEU A 149 20.10 -24.57 -0.36
CA LEU A 149 19.92 -24.85 1.07
C LEU A 149 20.39 -26.26 1.45
N VAL A 150 20.92 -27.03 0.51
CA VAL A 150 21.30 -28.42 0.73
C VAL A 150 22.78 -28.62 0.45
N GLU A 151 23.56 -28.93 1.47
CA GLU A 151 24.93 -29.40 1.33
C GLU A 151 24.93 -30.77 0.62
N PRO A 152 25.79 -31.01 -0.41
CA PRO A 152 26.92 -30.19 -0.88
C PRO A 152 26.59 -29.25 -2.07
N TYR A 153 25.34 -29.19 -2.52
CA TYR A 153 24.98 -28.45 -3.74
C TYR A 153 25.00 -26.93 -3.57
N ALA A 154 24.86 -26.45 -2.33
CA ALA A 154 24.80 -25.04 -1.98
C ALA A 154 26.01 -24.23 -2.48
N GLU A 155 27.20 -24.84 -2.55
CA GLU A 155 28.43 -24.17 -3.02
C GLU A 155 28.33 -23.65 -4.46
N ASN A 156 27.53 -24.31 -5.30
CA ASN A 156 27.30 -23.87 -6.68
C ASN A 156 26.42 -22.61 -6.77
N TYR A 157 25.76 -22.22 -5.68
CA TYR A 157 24.82 -21.11 -5.58
C TYR A 157 25.45 -19.89 -4.91
N ILE A 158 26.43 -19.30 -5.60
CA ILE A 158 27.08 -18.06 -5.16
C ILE A 158 26.05 -16.92 -5.10
N PRO A 159 25.82 -16.30 -3.93
CA PRO A 159 24.94 -15.14 -3.80
C PRO A 159 25.36 -14.02 -4.75
N VAL A 160 24.39 -13.28 -5.28
CA VAL A 160 24.68 -12.12 -6.14
C VAL A 160 25.53 -11.08 -5.39
N ALA A 161 25.38 -11.00 -4.07
CA ALA A 161 26.16 -10.14 -3.19
C ALA A 161 27.68 -10.35 -3.33
N THR A 162 28.16 -11.58 -3.54
CA THR A 162 29.59 -11.88 -3.68
C THR A 162 30.18 -11.36 -4.99
N LYS A 163 29.35 -11.12 -6.02
CA LYS A 163 29.78 -10.52 -7.30
C LYS A 163 30.03 -9.02 -7.20
N PHE A 164 29.50 -8.37 -6.16
CA PHE A 164 29.56 -6.92 -5.98
C PHE A 164 30.12 -6.58 -4.59
N PRO A 165 31.44 -6.77 -4.36
CA PRO A 165 32.07 -6.53 -3.06
C PRO A 165 31.96 -5.08 -2.58
N GLN A 166 31.73 -4.15 -3.50
CA GLN A 166 31.48 -2.74 -3.19
C GLN A 166 30.07 -2.44 -2.66
N VAL A 167 29.14 -3.40 -2.68
CA VAL A 167 27.77 -3.21 -2.19
C VAL A 167 27.74 -3.49 -0.69
N ILE A 168 27.17 -2.57 0.08
CA ILE A 168 27.10 -2.63 1.56
C ILE A 168 26.54 -3.98 2.05
N LEU A 169 25.56 -4.55 1.35
CA LEU A 169 24.97 -5.83 1.72
C LEU A 169 25.91 -7.04 1.58
N SER A 170 27.00 -6.94 0.82
CA SER A 170 28.02 -8.00 0.74
C SER A 170 28.79 -8.16 2.07
N SER A 171 28.95 -7.09 2.85
CA SER A 171 29.59 -7.13 4.17
C SER A 171 28.76 -7.86 5.24
N LEU A 172 27.45 -8.03 4.99
CA LEU A 172 26.55 -8.80 5.84
C LEU A 172 26.55 -10.30 5.52
N LEU A 173 27.13 -10.70 4.39
CA LEU A 173 27.18 -12.10 4.02
C LEU A 173 28.28 -12.76 4.86
N GLN A 174 27.87 -13.31 6.00
CA GLN A 174 28.72 -14.09 6.89
C GLN A 174 28.21 -15.53 6.91
N ASP A 175 29.10 -16.50 6.71
CA ASP A 175 28.76 -17.93 6.75
C ASP A 175 28.37 -18.39 8.17
N THR A 176 28.75 -17.61 9.18
CA THR A 176 28.38 -17.82 10.57
C THR A 176 27.26 -16.88 10.99
N CYS A 177 26.13 -17.44 11.39
CA CYS A 177 25.06 -16.66 12.01
C CYS A 177 25.52 -16.19 13.41
N PRO A 178 25.41 -14.90 13.75
CA PRO A 178 25.75 -14.41 15.08
C PRO A 178 24.91 -15.13 16.14
N SER A 179 25.58 -15.58 17.19
CA SER A 179 24.98 -16.41 18.24
C SER A 179 24.41 -15.57 19.38
N THR A 180 24.86 -14.31 19.49
CA THR A 180 24.45 -13.38 20.54
C THR A 180 23.86 -12.10 19.95
N TRP A 181 23.00 -11.45 20.73
CA TRP A 181 22.40 -10.17 20.34
C TRP A 181 23.43 -9.04 20.24
N ASP A 182 24.48 -9.09 21.05
CA ASP A 182 25.56 -8.09 21.05
C ASP A 182 26.33 -8.13 19.73
N GLU A 183 26.63 -9.33 19.21
CA GLU A 183 27.23 -9.50 17.86
C GLU A 183 26.36 -8.90 16.75
N VAL A 184 25.04 -9.07 16.85
CA VAL A 184 24.08 -8.48 15.89
C VAL A 184 24.11 -6.94 15.97
N GLN A 185 24.18 -6.38 17.18
CA GLN A 185 24.26 -4.94 17.38
C GLN A 185 25.56 -4.35 16.82
N ASP A 186 26.69 -5.02 17.03
CA ASP A 186 27.99 -4.59 16.50
C ASP A 186 28.03 -4.64 14.97
N ALA A 187 27.47 -5.68 14.36
CA ALA A 187 27.33 -5.76 12.90
C ALA A 187 26.47 -4.62 12.35
N ARG A 188 25.34 -4.31 13.01
CA ARG A 188 24.48 -3.18 12.66
C ARG A 188 25.23 -1.84 12.76
N ASN A 189 25.98 -1.62 13.83
CA ASN A 189 26.71 -0.37 14.04
C ASN A 189 27.81 -0.20 12.96
N THR A 190 28.50 -1.29 12.63
CA THR A 190 29.52 -1.33 11.56
C THR A 190 28.92 -0.96 10.21
N LEU A 191 27.75 -1.50 9.87
CA LEU A 191 27.03 -1.14 8.65
C LEU A 191 26.61 0.32 8.59
N ALA A 192 26.13 0.88 9.71
CA ALA A 192 25.71 2.27 9.75
C ALA A 192 26.89 3.21 9.43
N LEU A 193 28.09 2.87 9.92
CA LEU A 193 29.33 3.57 9.60
C LEU A 193 29.71 3.46 8.11
N LEU A 194 29.68 2.25 7.54
CA LEU A 194 29.99 2.02 6.12
C LEU A 194 28.99 2.74 5.20
N TYR A 195 27.70 2.74 5.55
CA TYR A 195 26.67 3.47 4.81
C TYR A 195 26.92 4.97 4.84
N SER A 196 27.23 5.53 6.01
CA SER A 196 27.55 6.96 6.15
C SER A 196 28.75 7.36 5.28
N GLN A 197 29.83 6.57 5.29
CA GLN A 197 31.01 6.81 4.46
C GLN A 197 30.72 6.74 2.95
N ASN A 198 29.96 5.74 2.50
CA ASN A 198 29.58 5.61 1.08
C ASN A 198 28.60 6.71 0.63
N SER A 199 27.69 7.15 1.49
CA SER A 199 26.76 8.24 1.19
C SER A 199 27.51 9.56 0.93
N ALA A 200 28.56 9.85 1.72
CA ALA A 200 29.39 11.04 1.55
C ALA A 200 30.16 11.04 0.21
N LEU A 201 30.62 9.88 -0.25
CA LEU A 201 31.34 9.71 -1.52
C LEU A 201 30.43 9.79 -2.76
N SER A 202 29.14 9.51 -2.63
CA SER A 202 28.17 9.51 -3.75
C SER A 202 27.63 10.90 -4.14
N THR A 203 28.10 11.98 -3.50
CA THR A 203 27.68 13.38 -3.77
C THR A 203 28.24 13.96 -5.08
N GLY A 204 28.68 13.13 -6.02
CA GLY A 204 28.97 13.54 -7.40
C GLY A 204 27.69 13.90 -8.16
N PRO A 205 27.72 14.87 -9.10
CA PRO A 205 26.53 15.33 -9.81
C PRO A 205 25.89 14.17 -10.57
N THR A 206 24.71 13.75 -10.13
CA THR A 206 23.91 12.76 -10.85
C THR A 206 23.48 13.35 -12.19
N LYS A 207 23.46 12.54 -13.25
CA LYS A 207 23.08 12.97 -14.62
C LYS A 207 21.72 13.69 -14.70
N ARG A 208 20.88 13.54 -13.68
CA ARG A 208 19.57 14.20 -13.53
C ARG A 208 19.69 15.68 -13.13
N ALA A 209 20.74 16.07 -12.40
CA ALA A 209 20.98 17.45 -11.96
C ALA A 209 21.35 18.38 -13.13
N ASN A 210 22.15 17.91 -14.09
CA ASN A 210 22.53 18.71 -15.27
C ASN A 210 21.34 19.05 -16.18
N LYS A 211 20.26 18.24 -16.16
CA LYS A 211 19.08 18.50 -16.98
C LYS A 211 18.14 19.54 -16.37
N LEU A 212 18.24 19.84 -15.08
CA LEU A 212 17.42 20.84 -14.39
C LEU A 212 18.02 22.25 -14.48
N GLN A 213 19.33 22.40 -14.54
CA GLN A 213 19.97 23.71 -14.70
C GLN A 213 19.72 24.37 -16.05
N GLN A 214 19.40 23.61 -17.10
CA GLN A 214 19.11 24.16 -18.43
C GLN A 214 17.74 24.85 -18.55
N TRP A 215 16.86 24.71 -17.54
CA TRP A 215 15.51 25.32 -17.51
C TRP A 215 15.41 26.51 -16.56
N MET A 216 16.47 26.81 -15.79
CA MET A 216 16.46 27.81 -14.72
C MET A 216 17.50 28.93 -14.94
N THR A 217 17.74 29.30 -16.18
CA THR A 217 18.37 30.59 -16.51
C THR A 217 17.45 31.33 -17.49
N PRO A 218 17.13 32.61 -17.23
CA PRO A 218 16.21 33.39 -18.06
C PRO A 218 16.70 33.56 -19.50
#